data_AF-A0A7S3RJU8-F1
#
_entry.id   AF-A0A7S3RJU8-F1
#
_cell.length_a   1.000
_cell.length_b   1.000
_cell.length_c   1.000
_cell.angle_alpha   90.00
_cell.angle_beta   90.00
_cell.angle_gamma   90.00
#
_symmetry.space_group_name_H-M   'P 1'
#
loop_
_entity.id
_entity.type
_entity.pdbx_description
1 polymer ?
#
loop_
_entity_poly.entity_id
_entity_poly.type
_entity_poly.pdbx_seq_one_letter_code
_entity_poly.pdbx_strand_id
1 'polypeptide(L)'
;LRKGRGDAAFRAGNFRTAYEHYTVAIEAEPSAHLFANRCQAYLKAGKPQLALDDARRATELAPDWAKGWYRLGVALGRLQRHAEAVGALETACEHEPGNTEAAKALQVARRDTE
;
A
#
# COMPACT_ATOMS: atom_id res chain seq x y z
N LEU A 1 21.15 -2.16 1.25
CA LEU A 1 21.46 -1.92 -0.19
C LEU A 1 20.28 -2.20 -1.14
N ARG A 2 19.57 -3.35 -1.03
CA ARG A 2 18.49 -3.72 -1.97
C ARG A 2 17.22 -2.86 -1.85
N LYS A 3 16.76 -2.54 -0.64
CA LYS A 3 15.70 -1.53 -0.41
C LYS A 3 15.99 -0.21 -1.13
N GLY A 4 17.22 0.30 -0.99
CA GLY A 4 17.64 1.55 -1.62
C GLY A 4 17.61 1.50 -3.16
N ARG A 5 17.93 0.35 -3.76
CA ARG A 5 17.77 0.12 -5.21
C ARG A 5 16.31 0.07 -5.62
N GLY A 6 15.44 -0.56 -4.80
CA GLY A 6 13.99 -0.52 -4.99
C GLY A 6 13.45 0.91 -4.98
N ASP A 7 13.85 1.70 -3.97
CA ASP A 7 13.45 3.10 -3.83
C ASP A 7 13.95 3.95 -5.03
N ALA A 8 15.16 3.69 -5.53
CA ALA A 8 15.71 4.37 -6.71
C ALA A 8 14.95 4.00 -8.00
N ALA A 9 14.70 2.71 -8.23
CA ALA A 9 13.93 2.24 -9.38
C ALA A 9 12.49 2.79 -9.37
N PHE A 10 11.87 2.87 -8.19
CA PHE A 10 10.55 3.45 -8.00
C PHE A 10 10.53 4.93 -8.42
N ARG A 11 11.51 5.73 -7.96
CA ARG A 11 11.64 7.14 -8.35
C ARG A 11 11.89 7.32 -9.84
N ALA A 12 12.59 6.37 -10.48
CA ALA A 12 12.81 6.37 -11.92
C ALA A 12 11.59 5.90 -12.74
N GLY A 13 10.46 5.57 -12.11
CA GLY A 13 9.27 5.05 -12.78
C GLY A 13 9.39 3.59 -13.24
N ASN A 14 10.52 2.92 -12.95
CA ASN A 14 10.70 1.51 -13.26
C ASN A 14 10.10 0.65 -12.14
N PHE A 15 8.78 0.55 -12.14
CA PHE A 15 8.03 -0.15 -11.10
C PHE A 15 8.27 -1.66 -11.09
N ARG A 16 8.59 -2.26 -12.25
CA ARG A 16 8.97 -3.68 -12.32
C ARG A 16 10.23 -3.95 -11.52
N THR A 17 11.31 -3.24 -11.85
CA THR A 17 12.58 -3.39 -11.14
C THR A 17 12.46 -2.97 -9.67
N ALA A 18 11.58 -2.00 -9.35
CA ALA A 18 11.30 -1.64 -7.96
C ALA A 18 10.74 -2.83 -7.17
N TYR A 19 9.68 -3.49 -7.65
CA TYR A 19 9.11 -4.62 -6.90
C TYR A 19 10.07 -5.82 -6.85
N GLU A 20 10.88 -6.07 -7.87
CA GLU A 20 11.90 -7.13 -7.87
C GLU A 20 12.95 -6.89 -6.77
N HIS A 21 13.42 -5.66 -6.64
CA HIS A 21 14.36 -5.29 -5.59
C HIS A 21 13.75 -5.33 -4.19
N TYR A 22 12.47 -4.94 -4.05
CA TYR A 22 11.78 -5.10 -2.78
C TYR A 22 11.55 -6.57 -2.43
N THR A 23 11.25 -7.45 -3.40
CA THR A 23 11.11 -8.89 -3.16
C THR A 23 12.38 -9.47 -2.55
N VAL A 24 13.55 -9.21 -3.16
CA VAL A 24 14.84 -9.66 -2.61
C VAL A 24 15.10 -9.05 -1.22
N ALA A 25 14.68 -7.80 -0.97
CA ALA A 25 14.82 -7.20 0.34
C ALA A 25 13.91 -7.86 1.40
N ILE A 26 12.69 -8.24 1.02
CA ILE A 26 11.73 -8.92 1.88
C ILE A 26 12.19 -10.34 2.21
N GLU A 27 12.75 -11.06 1.24
CA GLU A 27 13.33 -12.40 1.45
C GLU A 27 14.50 -12.37 2.46
N ALA A 28 15.27 -11.29 2.47
CA ALA A 28 16.37 -11.11 3.41
C ALA A 28 15.88 -10.69 4.81
N GLU A 29 15.00 -9.70 4.88
CA GLU A 29 14.46 -9.19 6.15
C GLU A 29 13.05 -8.59 5.91
N PRO A 30 11.98 -9.34 6.22
CA PRO A 30 10.62 -8.88 6.00
C PRO A 30 10.26 -7.76 6.98
N SER A 31 9.65 -6.69 6.47
CA SER A 31 9.13 -5.60 7.30
C SER A 31 7.90 -4.94 6.68
N ALA A 32 7.03 -4.37 7.51
CA ALA A 32 5.83 -3.67 7.07
C ALA A 32 6.15 -2.59 6.02
N HIS A 33 7.25 -1.85 6.20
CA HIS A 33 7.70 -0.82 5.27
C HIS A 33 8.06 -1.37 3.88
N LEU A 34 8.71 -2.53 3.82
CA LEU A 34 9.07 -3.14 2.53
C LEU A 34 7.83 -3.65 1.80
N PHE A 35 6.91 -4.30 2.51
CA PHE A 35 5.62 -4.71 1.93
C PHE A 35 4.81 -3.51 1.44
N ALA A 36 4.70 -2.43 2.21
CA ALA A 36 4.00 -1.22 1.79
C ALA A 36 4.65 -0.52 0.58
N ASN A 37 5.97 -0.56 0.45
CA ASN A 37 6.69 -0.02 -0.71
C ASN A 37 6.51 -0.91 -1.94
N ARG A 38 6.57 -2.23 -1.79
CA ARG A 38 6.33 -3.19 -2.87
C ARG A 38 4.87 -3.16 -3.34
N CYS A 39 3.91 -3.04 -2.43
CA CYS A 39 2.51 -2.76 -2.72
C CYS A 39 2.36 -1.53 -3.62
N GLN A 40 3.01 -0.41 -3.27
CA GLN A 40 2.97 0.80 -4.10
C GLN A 40 3.54 0.56 -5.50
N ALA A 41 4.65 -0.17 -5.60
CA ALA A 41 5.23 -0.54 -6.89
C ALA A 41 4.28 -1.41 -7.72
N TYR A 42 3.60 -2.40 -7.10
CA TYR A 42 2.59 -3.22 -7.76
C TYR A 42 1.39 -2.41 -8.23
N LEU A 43 0.87 -1.47 -7.43
CA LEU A 43 -0.22 -0.58 -7.86
C LEU A 43 0.17 0.23 -9.09
N LYS A 44 1.39 0.80 -9.10
CA LYS A 44 1.91 1.56 -10.23
C LYS A 44 2.21 0.69 -11.46
N ALA A 45 2.46 -0.59 -11.26
CA ALA A 45 2.63 -1.59 -12.32
C ALA A 45 1.30 -2.24 -12.79
N GLY A 46 0.15 -1.78 -12.30
CA GLY A 46 -1.16 -2.34 -12.69
C GLY A 46 -1.43 -3.75 -12.14
N LYS A 47 -0.83 -4.10 -11.00
CA LYS A 47 -0.94 -5.41 -10.33
C LYS A 47 -1.69 -5.30 -8.99
N PRO A 48 -2.99 -4.93 -8.98
CA PRO A 48 -3.69 -4.58 -7.75
C PRO A 48 -3.92 -5.77 -6.79
N GLN A 49 -4.02 -7.00 -7.29
CA GLN A 49 -4.13 -8.19 -6.41
C GLN A 49 -2.86 -8.43 -5.60
N LEU A 50 -1.68 -8.38 -6.24
CA LEU A 50 -0.40 -8.49 -5.51
C LEU A 50 -0.19 -7.33 -4.54
N ALA A 51 -0.67 -6.14 -4.89
CA ALA A 51 -0.64 -5.00 -3.99
C ALA A 51 -1.55 -5.20 -2.76
N LEU A 52 -2.70 -5.84 -2.93
CA LEU A 52 -3.59 -6.17 -1.82
C LEU A 52 -2.93 -7.14 -0.83
N ASP A 53 -2.29 -8.19 -1.33
CA ASP A 53 -1.60 -9.17 -0.48
C ASP A 53 -0.47 -8.53 0.33
N ASP A 54 0.34 -7.69 -0.34
CA ASP A 54 1.40 -6.93 0.34
C ASP A 54 0.84 -5.94 1.37
N ALA A 55 -0.27 -5.26 1.06
CA ALA A 55 -0.87 -4.32 2.00
C ALA A 55 -1.43 -5.01 3.25
N ARG A 56 -2.09 -6.17 3.09
CA ARG A 56 -2.53 -7.01 4.21
C ARG A 56 -1.36 -7.44 5.07
N ARG A 57 -0.26 -7.87 4.45
CA ARG A 57 0.94 -8.26 5.19
C ARG A 57 1.55 -7.07 5.95
N ALA A 58 1.51 -5.87 5.38
CA ALA A 58 1.97 -4.67 6.06
C ALA A 58 1.10 -4.33 7.29
N THR A 59 -0.23 -4.46 7.21
CA THR A 59 -1.14 -4.23 8.35
C THR A 59 -1.03 -5.30 9.42
N GLU A 60 -0.75 -6.55 9.06
CA GLU A 60 -0.49 -7.63 10.04
C GLU A 60 0.81 -7.39 10.83
N LEU A 61 1.85 -6.88 10.16
CA LEU A 61 3.16 -6.65 10.78
C LEU A 61 3.21 -5.35 11.60
N ALA A 62 2.41 -4.35 11.23
CA ALA A 62 2.34 -3.06 11.91
C ALA A 62 0.88 -2.56 11.94
N PRO A 63 0.05 -3.11 12.85
CA PRO A 63 -1.39 -2.81 12.91
C PRO A 63 -1.69 -1.38 13.33
N ASP A 64 -0.77 -0.69 13.99
CA ASP A 64 -0.86 0.71 14.40
C ASP A 64 -0.33 1.70 13.35
N TRP A 65 0.16 1.19 12.21
CA TRP A 65 0.80 2.01 11.20
C TRP A 65 -0.16 2.43 10.09
N ALA A 66 -0.62 3.68 10.17
CA ALA A 66 -1.59 4.28 9.24
C ALA A 66 -1.27 4.06 7.75
N LYS A 67 0.01 4.13 7.35
CA LYS A 67 0.40 3.96 5.93
C LYS A 67 0.13 2.55 5.40
N GLY A 68 0.20 1.52 6.25
CA GLY A 68 -0.16 0.14 5.86
C GLY A 68 -1.64 0.05 5.50
N TRP A 69 -2.49 0.57 6.38
CA TRP A 69 -3.94 0.66 6.18
C TRP A 69 -4.33 1.51 4.96
N TYR A 70 -3.66 2.65 4.76
CA TYR A 70 -3.83 3.46 3.56
C TYR A 70 -3.52 2.68 2.28
N ARG A 71 -2.42 1.91 2.25
CA ARG A 71 -2.08 1.06 1.09
C ARG A 71 -3.15 0.00 0.85
N LEU A 72 -3.70 -0.59 1.91
CA LEU A 72 -4.77 -1.58 1.84
C LEU A 72 -6.02 -0.98 1.21
N GLY A 73 -6.46 0.18 1.70
CA GLY A 73 -7.59 0.91 1.15
C GLY A 73 -7.44 1.25 -0.33
N VAL A 74 -6.28 1.78 -0.72
CA VAL A 74 -6.00 2.09 -2.14
C VAL A 74 -6.00 0.83 -3.01
N ALA A 75 -5.43 -0.28 -2.53
CA ALA A 75 -5.43 -1.55 -3.28
C ALA A 75 -6.86 -2.10 -3.46
N LEU A 76 -7.68 -2.06 -2.41
CA LEU A 76 -9.08 -2.46 -2.47
C LEU A 76 -9.90 -1.60 -3.42
N GLY A 77 -9.73 -0.27 -3.41
CA GLY A 77 -10.39 0.62 -4.35
C GLY A 77 -9.99 0.36 -5.82
N ARG A 78 -8.72 0.02 -6.07
CA ARG A 78 -8.27 -0.42 -7.41
C ARG A 78 -8.91 -1.74 -7.86
N LEU A 79 -9.34 -2.56 -6.92
CA LEU A 79 -10.09 -3.80 -7.15
C LEU A 79 -11.61 -3.60 -7.12
N GLN A 80 -12.08 -2.36 -7.02
CA GLN A 80 -13.51 -2.01 -6.91
C GLN A 80 -14.20 -2.61 -5.67
N ARG A 81 -13.43 -2.92 -4.62
CA ARG A 81 -13.92 -3.42 -3.33
C ARG A 81 -14.13 -2.25 -2.38
N HIS A 82 -15.01 -1.33 -2.77
CA HIS A 82 -15.11 0.01 -2.17
C HIS A 82 -15.54 -0.02 -0.69
N ALA A 83 -16.49 -0.88 -0.33
CA ALA A 83 -16.92 -1.05 1.07
C ALA A 83 -15.76 -1.48 2.00
N GLU A 84 -14.91 -2.40 1.55
CA GLU A 84 -13.73 -2.81 2.32
C GLU A 84 -12.64 -1.73 2.31
N ALA A 85 -12.52 -0.98 1.21
CA ALA A 85 -11.60 0.15 1.13
C ALA A 85 -11.95 1.24 2.15
N VAL A 86 -13.24 1.52 2.34
CA VAL A 86 -13.74 2.46 3.36
C VAL A 86 -13.24 2.05 4.74
N GLY A 87 -13.47 0.80 5.17
CA GLY A 87 -13.03 0.34 6.49
C GLY A 87 -11.51 0.46 6.69
N ALA A 88 -10.72 0.07 5.69
CA ALA A 88 -9.25 0.21 5.77
C ALA A 88 -8.79 1.68 5.84
N LEU A 89 -9.47 2.58 5.12
CA LEU A 89 -9.12 4.02 5.11
C LEU A 89 -9.59 4.73 6.38
N GLU A 90 -10.69 4.30 6.99
CA GLU A 90 -11.13 4.75 8.32
C GLU A 90 -10.06 4.41 9.36
N THR A 91 -9.60 3.15 9.41
CA THR A 91 -8.51 2.74 10.31
C THR A 91 -7.23 3.53 10.05
N ALA A 92 -6.89 3.82 8.78
CA ALA A 92 -5.75 4.69 8.46
C ALA A 92 -5.90 6.10 9.06
N CYS A 93 -7.10 6.69 8.96
CA CYS A 93 -7.41 8.00 9.56
C CYS A 93 -7.47 7.96 11.09
N GLU A 94 -7.88 6.86 11.71
CA GLU A 94 -7.85 6.69 13.16
C GLU A 94 -6.41 6.71 13.70
N HIS A 95 -5.49 6.00 13.02
CA HIS A 95 -4.08 5.97 13.41
C HIS A 95 -3.33 7.28 13.07
N GLU A 96 -3.74 7.99 12.03
CA GLU A 96 -3.17 9.29 11.65
C GLU A 96 -4.26 10.28 11.21
N PRO A 97 -4.95 10.95 12.16
CA PRO A 97 -6.07 11.85 11.86
C PRO A 97 -5.70 13.06 10.98
N GLY A 98 -4.41 13.39 10.87
CA GLY A 98 -3.90 14.45 9.99
C GLY A 98 -3.55 14.00 8.57
N ASN A 99 -3.72 12.71 8.24
CA ASN A 99 -3.34 12.17 6.94
C ASN A 99 -4.34 12.60 5.85
N THR A 100 -4.05 13.73 5.21
CA THR A 100 -4.92 14.30 4.15
C THR A 100 -5.09 13.37 2.94
N GLU A 101 -4.12 12.52 2.64
CA GLU A 101 -4.21 11.57 1.53
C GLU A 101 -5.15 10.41 1.85
N ALA A 102 -5.13 9.91 3.08
CA ALA A 102 -6.09 8.91 3.55
C ALA A 102 -7.52 9.48 3.59
N ALA A 103 -7.70 10.69 4.10
CA ALA A 103 -9.01 11.36 4.15
C ALA A 103 -9.62 11.57 2.75
N LYS A 104 -8.82 12.02 1.78
CA LYS A 104 -9.28 12.14 0.38
C LYS A 104 -9.65 10.79 -0.22
N ALA A 105 -8.81 9.77 -0.01
CA ALA A 105 -9.08 8.42 -0.51
C ALA A 105 -10.36 7.85 0.11
N LEU A 106 -10.61 8.10 1.40
CA LEU A 106 -11.82 7.69 2.11
C LEU A 106 -13.07 8.34 1.49
N GLN A 107 -13.02 9.63 1.22
CA GLN A 107 -14.12 10.35 0.58
C GLN A 107 -14.46 9.76 -0.80
N VAL A 108 -13.43 9.45 -1.60
CA VAL A 108 -13.61 8.81 -2.91
C VAL A 108 -14.22 7.42 -2.75
N ALA A 109 -13.68 6.59 -1.85
CA ALA A 109 -14.19 5.23 -1.63
C ALA A 109 -15.64 5.21 -1.15
N ARG A 110 -16.05 6.15 -0.28
CA ARG A 110 -17.44 6.28 0.17
C ARG A 110 -18.38 6.61 -0.98
N ARG A 111 -18.03 7.59 -1.82
CA ARG A 111 -18.82 7.95 -3.00
C ARG A 111 -18.94 6.79 -3.97
N ASP A 112 -17.88 6.02 -4.17
CA ASP A 112 -17.88 4.90 -5.11
C ASP A 112 -18.61 3.64 -4.54
N THR A 113 -19.08 3.69 -3.29
CA THR A 113 -19.91 2.64 -2.66
C THR A 113 -21.41 2.88 -2.82
N GLU A 114 -21.83 4.12 -3.15
CA GLU A 114 -23.22 4.53 -3.39
C GLU A 114 -23.70 4.13 -4.80
#